data_AF-K5VXE4-F1
#
_entry.id   AF-K5VXE4-F1
#
_cell.length_a   1.000
_cell.length_b   1.000
_cell.length_c   1.000
_cell.angle_alpha   90.00
_cell.angle_beta   90.00
_cell.angle_gamma   90.00
#
_symmetry.space_group_name_H-M   'P 1'
#
loop_
_entity.id
_entity.type
_entity.pdbx_description
1 polymer ?
#
loop_
_entity_poly.entity_id
_entity_poly.type
_entity_poly.pdbx_seq_one_letter_code
_entity_poly.pdbx_strand_id
1 'polypeptide(L)' 'WMKNVYAPCQDKVVKEEGLSEDQKSILYFDCYPVHFGKKFHTYICTQHPNVFLVYVPA' A
#
# COMPACT_ATOMS: atom_id res chain seq x y z
N TRP A 1 4.41 1.14 9.28
CA TRP A 1 5.19 0.80 8.08
C TRP A 1 4.66 1.51 6.83
N MET A 2 3.34 1.63 6.60
CA MET A 2 2.80 2.39 5.44
C MET A 2 3.44 3.77 5.25
N LYS A 3 3.38 4.63 6.27
CA LYS A 3 3.95 5.99 6.22
C LYS A 3 5.48 6.03 6.15
N ASN A 4 6.16 5.14 6.86
CA ASN A 4 7.60 5.25 7.09
C ASN A 4 8.44 4.35 6.16
N VAL A 5 7.80 3.44 5.42
CA VAL A 5 8.47 2.46 4.55
C VAL A 5 7.83 2.46 3.17
N TYR A 6 6.53 2.16 3.07
CA TYR A 6 5.86 2.05 1.77
C TYR A 6 5.83 3.40 1.03
N ALA A 7 5.34 4.47 1.66
CA ALA A 7 5.19 5.77 0.98
C ALA A 7 6.53 6.33 0.46
N PRO A 8 7.62 6.35 1.25
CA PRO A 8 8.94 6.76 0.72
C PRO A 8 9.44 5.90 -0.44
N CYS A 9 9.20 4.59 -0.41
CA CYS A 9 9.58 3.70 -1.50
C CYS A 9 8.76 3.97 -2.77
N GLN A 10 7.44 4.16 -2.62
CA GLN A 10 6.57 4.52 -3.75
C GLN A 10 6.98 5.85 -4.37
N ASP A 11 7.15 6.90 -3.56
CA ASP A 11 7.54 8.23 -4.03
C ASP A 11 8.86 8.20 -4.82
N LYS A 12 9.82 7.40 -4.33
CA LYS A 12 11.09 7.17 -5.00
C LYS A 12 10.89 6.54 -6.37
N VAL A 13 10.15 5.43 -6.46
CA VAL A 13 9.91 4.72 -7.73
C VAL A 13 9.13 5.60 -8.71
N VAL A 14 8.08 6.27 -8.26
CA VAL A 14 7.28 7.19 -9.10
C VAL A 14 8.17 8.27 -9.71
N LYS A 15 9.07 8.85 -8.91
CA LYS A 15 10.00 9.87 -9.37
C LYS A 15 11.07 9.32 -10.33
N GLU A 16 11.70 8.21 -9.99
CA GLU A 16 12.80 7.62 -10.77
C GLU A 16 12.32 7.12 -12.14
N GLU A 17 11.11 6.57 -12.19
CA GLU A 17 10.50 6.03 -13.41
C GLU A 17 9.66 7.07 -14.18
N GLY A 18 9.55 8.31 -13.65
CA GLY A 18 8.77 9.37 -14.28
C GLY A 18 7.26 9.05 -14.40
N LEU A 19 6.73 8.31 -13.43
CA LEU A 19 5.32 7.92 -13.39
C LEU A 19 4.44 9.07 -12.90
N SER A 20 3.14 8.94 -13.13
CA SER A 20 2.16 9.91 -12.64
C SER A 20 2.04 9.88 -11.11
N GLU A 21 1.70 11.01 -10.49
CA GLU A 21 1.48 11.09 -9.04
C GLU A 21 0.28 10.25 -8.56
N ASP A 22 -0.67 9.97 -9.47
CA ASP A 22 -1.82 9.09 -9.21
C ASP A 22 -1.53 7.62 -9.50
N GLN A 23 -0.26 7.27 -9.72
CA GLN A 23 0.16 5.91 -10.01
C GLN A 23 -0.35 4.93 -8.95
N LYS A 24 -1.05 3.89 -9.43
CA LYS A 24 -1.61 2.84 -8.59
C LYS A 24 -0.55 1.80 -8.25
N SER A 25 -0.68 1.23 -7.06
CA SER A 25 0.20 0.21 -6.52
C SER A 25 -0.58 -1.02 -6.08
N ILE A 26 -0.02 -2.20 -6.31
CA ILE A 26 -0.53 -3.47 -5.77
C ILE A 26 0.39 -3.87 -4.64
N LEU A 27 -0.18 -4.14 -3.47
CA LEU A 27 0.55 -4.47 -2.27
C LEU A 27 0.14 -5.86 -1.78
N TYR A 28 1.07 -6.80 -1.91
CA TYR A 28 0.90 -8.16 -1.45
C TYR A 28 1.15 -8.22 0.07
N PHE A 29 0.18 -8.78 0.79
CA PHE A 29 0.23 -8.91 2.25
C PHE A 29 0.00 -10.35 2.66
N ASP A 30 0.81 -10.85 3.57
CA ASP A 30 0.53 -12.15 4.20
C ASP A 30 -0.78 -12.07 4.96
N CYS A 31 -1.57 -13.15 4.88
CA CYS A 31 -2.86 -13.28 5.53
C CYS A 31 -2.77 -13.46 7.07
N TYR A 32 -1.85 -12.77 7.74
CA TYR A 32 -1.80 -12.76 9.20
C TYR A 32 -2.96 -11.92 9.77
N PRO A 33 -3.64 -12.36 10.85
CA PRO A 33 -4.80 -11.67 11.43
C PRO A 33 -4.56 -10.19 11.76
N VAL A 34 -3.31 -9.82 12.04
CA VAL A 34 -2.90 -8.44 12.34
C VAL A 34 -3.10 -7.49 11.15
N HIS A 35 -3.15 -8.01 9.92
CA HIS A 35 -3.34 -7.26 8.68
C HIS A 35 -4.79 -7.25 8.17
N PHE A 36 -5.68 -8.06 8.78
CA PHE A 36 -7.11 -8.11 8.45
C PHE A 36 -7.99 -7.20 9.31
N GLY A 37 -7.40 -6.43 10.22
CA GLY A 37 -8.17 -5.54 11.08
C GLY A 37 -8.92 -4.48 10.28
N LYS A 38 -10.23 -4.33 10.53
CA LYS A 38 -11.08 -3.30 9.90
C LYS A 38 -10.44 -1.91 9.94
N LYS A 39 -9.78 -1.55 11.05
CA LYS A 39 -9.07 -0.28 11.20
C LYS A 39 -7.96 -0.08 10.15
N PHE A 40 -7.19 -1.13 9.88
CA PHE A 40 -6.13 -1.08 8.88
C PHE A 40 -6.73 -0.94 7.48
N HIS A 41 -7.75 -1.74 7.15
CA HIS A 41 -8.44 -1.64 5.87
C HIS A 41 -9.04 -0.25 5.63
N THR A 42 -9.72 0.33 6.63
CA THR A 42 -10.25 1.70 6.55
C THR A 42 -9.13 2.73 6.36
N TYR A 43 -8.01 2.57 7.06
CA TYR A 43 -6.86 3.46 6.90
C TYR A 43 -6.30 3.43 5.48
N ILE A 44 -6.11 2.23 4.90
CA ILE A 44 -5.61 2.10 3.53
C ILE A 44 -6.58 2.71 2.53
N CYS A 45 -7.87 2.36 2.58
CA CYS A 45 -8.84 2.88 1.62
C CYS A 45 -9.03 4.40 1.68
N THR A 46 -8.83 5.02 2.85
CA THR A 46 -9.04 6.47 3.02
C THR A 46 -7.77 7.29 2.80
N GLN A 47 -6.61 6.80 3.23
CA GLN A 47 -5.35 7.55 3.17
C GLN A 47 -4.48 7.16 1.98
N HIS A 48 -4.69 5.97 1.41
CA HIS A 48 -3.90 5.43 0.31
C HIS A 48 -4.82 4.84 -0.77
N PRO A 49 -5.71 5.65 -1.38
CA PRO A 49 -6.72 5.15 -2.32
C PRO A 49 -6.15 4.51 -3.59
N ASN A 50 -4.88 4.81 -3.91
CA ASN A 50 -4.17 4.24 -5.06
C ASN A 50 -3.53 2.87 -4.75
N VAL A 51 -3.72 2.34 -3.54
CA VAL A 51 -3.16 1.05 -3.10
C VAL A 51 -4.22 -0.03 -3.09
N PHE A 52 -4.01 -1.07 -3.89
CA PHE A 52 -4.81 -2.29 -3.86
C PHE A 52 -4.11 -3.33 -2.99
N LEU A 53 -4.80 -3.78 -1.94
CA LEU A 53 -4.31 -4.87 -1.09
C LEU A 53 -4.66 -6.22 -1.70
N VAL A 54 -3.67 -7.10 -1.83
CA VAL A 54 -3.85 -8.50 -2.19
C VAL A 54 -3.35 -9.36 -1.04
N TYR A 55 -4.25 -10.08 -0.39
CA TYR A 55 -3.85 -11.00 0.67
C TYR A 55 -3.41 -12.33 0.08
N VAL A 56 -2.18 -12.73 0.40
CA VAL A 56 -1.59 -14.00 -0.02
C VAL A 56 -1.73 -15.01 1.13
N PRO A 57 -2.30 -16.20 0.89
CA PRO A 57 -2.30 -17.27 1.87
C PRO A 57 -0.85 -17.68 2.22
N ALA A 58 -0.59 -17.90 3.51
CA ALA A 58 0.68 -18.45 3.97
C ALA A 58 0.84 -19.93 3.59
#